data_AF-A0A7C6DMD4-F1
#
_entry.id   AF-A0A7C6DMD4-F1
#
_cell.length_a   1.000
_cell.length_b   1.000
_cell.length_c   1.000
_cell.angle_alpha   90.00
_cell.angle_beta   90.00
_cell.angle_gamma   90.00
#
_symmetry.space_group_name_H-M   'P 1'
#
loop_
_entity.id
_entity.type
_entity.pdbx_description
1 polymer ?
#
loop_
_entity_poly.entity_id
_entity_poly.type
_entity_poly.pdbx_seq_one_letter_code
_entity_poly.pdbx_strand_id
1 'polypeptide(L)'
;MPRIELDDIVSSALAEDLAWGDLTTDALVAPGLQARGEVLVKADGVLAGLPVLERVFTMVDPRACVTPLAEDGSRIRPGQVVARIQGEARGLLSAERVALNFLQRLSGIATATARYVDAVSGLPAVIVDTRKTTPGLRSLEKYAVRMGGGQNHRRNLS
;
A
#
# COMPACT_ATOMS: atom_id res chain seq x y z
N MET A 1 0.30 9.78 8.75
CA MET A 1 0.12 8.77 9.82
C MET A 1 1.44 8.70 10.57
N PRO A 2 1.44 8.56 11.92
CA PRO A 2 2.68 8.43 12.68
C PRO A 2 3.49 7.22 12.20
N ARG A 3 4.81 7.37 12.10
CA ARG A 3 5.69 6.30 11.59
C ARG A 3 5.64 5.03 12.46
N ILE A 4 5.57 5.20 13.79
CA ILE A 4 5.45 4.09 14.75
C ILE A 4 4.19 3.26 14.46
N GLU A 5 3.04 3.90 14.24
CA GLU A 5 1.78 3.19 13.95
C GLU A 5 1.85 2.38 12.65
N LEU A 6 2.53 2.91 11.62
CA LEU A 6 2.74 2.18 10.37
C LEU A 6 3.64 0.96 10.58
N ASP A 7 4.73 1.15 11.31
CA ASP A 7 5.73 0.12 11.57
C ASP A 7 5.12 -1.06 12.34
N ASP A 8 4.23 -0.80 13.30
CA ASP A 8 3.51 -1.86 14.04
C ASP A 8 2.59 -2.67 13.12
N ILE A 9 1.82 -1.99 12.26
CA ILE A 9 0.91 -2.65 11.31
C ILE A 9 1.70 -3.51 10.32
N VAL A 10 2.78 -2.94 9.75
CA VAL A 10 3.62 -3.66 8.79
C VAL A 10 4.35 -4.81 9.44
N SER A 11 4.88 -4.63 10.65
CA SER A 11 5.55 -5.71 11.41
C SER A 11 4.59 -6.87 11.65
N SER A 12 3.36 -6.58 12.05
CA SER A 12 2.34 -7.63 12.27
C SER A 12 2.02 -8.40 10.99
N ALA A 13 1.89 -7.71 9.85
CA ALA A 13 1.61 -8.36 8.57
C ALA A 13 2.80 -9.17 8.04
N LEU A 14 4.03 -8.68 8.23
CA LEU A 14 5.24 -9.42 7.90
C LEU A 14 5.40 -10.66 8.79
N ALA A 15 5.11 -10.56 10.08
CA ALA A 15 5.17 -11.69 11.00
C ALA A 15 4.12 -12.78 10.67
N GLU A 16 2.96 -12.39 10.14
CA GLU A 16 1.94 -13.32 9.63
C GLU A 16 2.46 -14.13 8.43
N ASP A 17 3.06 -13.46 7.45
CA ASP A 17 3.47 -14.07 6.17
C ASP A 17 4.83 -14.79 6.27
N LEU A 18 5.75 -14.27 7.09
CA LEU A 18 7.13 -14.75 7.25
C LEU A 18 7.36 -15.50 8.58
N ALA A 19 6.31 -16.08 9.17
CA ALA A 19 6.38 -16.73 10.49
C ALA A 19 7.52 -17.76 10.63
N TRP A 20 7.94 -18.40 9.54
CA TRP A 20 9.01 -19.39 9.49
C TRP A 20 10.12 -19.04 8.48
N GLY A 21 10.16 -17.77 8.04
CA GLY A 21 10.95 -17.34 6.88
C GLY A 21 10.34 -17.77 5.54
N ASP A 22 10.99 -17.39 4.45
CA ASP A 22 10.59 -17.76 3.10
C ASP A 22 11.46 -18.90 2.58
N LEU A 23 11.11 -20.12 2.98
CA LEU A 23 11.85 -21.35 2.65
C LEU A 23 12.03 -21.55 1.14
N THR A 24 11.06 -21.11 0.34
CA THR A 24 11.11 -21.27 -1.12
C THR A 24 12.17 -20.34 -1.71
N THR A 25 12.13 -19.07 -1.33
CA THR A 25 13.11 -18.08 -1.75
C THR A 25 14.50 -18.42 -1.24
N ASP A 26 14.63 -18.86 0.02
CA ASP A 26 15.92 -19.23 0.60
C ASP A 26 16.56 -20.45 -0.07
N ALA A 27 15.74 -21.41 -0.54
CA ALA A 27 16.20 -22.60 -1.24
C ALA A 27 16.58 -22.34 -2.71
N LEU A 28 15.89 -21.42 -3.38
CA LEU A 28 16.01 -21.23 -4.83
C LEU A 28 16.84 -20.02 -5.25
N VAL A 29 17.01 -19.03 -4.37
CA VAL A 29 17.65 -17.75 -4.69
C VAL A 29 19.00 -17.65 -3.99
N ALA A 30 20.09 -17.45 -4.73
CA ALA A 30 21.41 -17.27 -4.14
C ALA A 30 21.47 -16.00 -3.25
N PRO A 31 22.12 -16.06 -2.07
CA PRO A 31 22.24 -14.89 -1.20
C PRO A 31 23.03 -13.77 -1.90
N GLY A 32 22.63 -12.52 -1.66
CA GLY A 32 23.28 -11.34 -2.24
C GLY A 32 22.96 -11.05 -3.71
N LEU A 33 22.20 -11.92 -4.39
CA LEU A 33 21.72 -11.67 -5.75
C LEU A 33 20.92 -10.36 -5.78
N GLN A 34 21.28 -9.43 -6.66
CA GLN A 34 20.55 -8.18 -6.84
C GLN A 34 19.44 -8.36 -7.87
N ALA A 35 18.26 -7.83 -7.56
CA ALA A 35 17.10 -7.87 -8.43
C ALA A 35 16.44 -6.51 -8.59
N ARG A 36 15.60 -6.40 -9.61
CA ARG A 36 14.74 -5.24 -9.87
C ARG A 36 13.32 -5.73 -10.15
N GLY A 37 12.34 -5.05 -9.59
CA GLY A 37 10.91 -5.31 -9.78
C GLY A 37 10.15 -4.06 -10.19
N GLU A 38 9.03 -4.26 -10.87
CA GLU A 38 8.12 -3.18 -11.29
C GLU A 38 6.71 -3.46 -10.76
N VAL A 39 6.09 -2.44 -10.15
CA VAL A 39 4.69 -2.51 -9.70
C VAL A 39 3.78 -2.16 -10.86
N LEU A 40 3.28 -3.19 -11.54
CA LEU A 40 2.41 -3.06 -12.70
C LEU A 40 0.93 -2.97 -12.30
N VAL A 41 0.25 -1.94 -12.79
CA VAL A 41 -1.19 -1.77 -12.62
C VAL A 41 -1.94 -2.72 -13.54
N LYS A 42 -2.90 -3.46 -12.99
CA LYS A 42 -3.73 -4.44 -13.72
C LYS A 42 -5.22 -4.06 -13.82
N ALA A 43 -5.63 -2.94 -13.21
CA ALA A 43 -7.00 -2.45 -13.23
C ALA A 43 -7.01 -0.92 -13.14
N ASP A 44 -8.00 -0.27 -13.76
CA ASP A 44 -8.21 1.17 -13.61
C ASP A 44 -8.58 1.53 -12.17
N GLY A 45 -8.13 2.70 -11.72
CA GLY A 45 -8.47 3.17 -10.37
C GLY A 45 -7.74 4.43 -9.95
N VAL A 46 -7.64 4.60 -8.62
CA VAL A 46 -6.85 5.63 -7.95
C VAL A 46 -5.80 4.94 -7.10
N LEU A 47 -4.55 5.36 -7.26
CA LEU A 47 -3.42 4.82 -6.51
C LEU A 47 -3.45 5.29 -5.06
N ALA A 48 -3.25 4.39 -4.11
CA ALA A 48 -2.99 4.74 -2.72
C ALA A 48 -2.17 3.65 -2.03
N GLY A 49 -1.18 4.06 -1.23
CA GLY A 49 -0.37 3.19 -0.40
C GLY A 49 1.09 3.08 -0.81
N LEU A 50 1.62 3.92 -1.70
CA LEU A 50 3.05 3.90 -2.06
C LEU A 50 3.99 4.02 -0.84
N PRO A 51 3.75 4.89 0.15
CA PRO A 51 4.59 4.95 1.36
C PRO A 51 4.52 3.67 2.21
N VAL A 52 3.38 2.96 2.17
CA VAL A 52 3.21 1.68 2.89
C VAL A 52 4.01 0.60 2.17
N LEU A 53 3.92 0.56 0.84
CA LEU A 53 4.71 -0.35 0.00
C LEU A 53 6.22 -0.16 0.24
N GLU A 54 6.70 1.09 0.20
CA GLU A 54 8.10 1.41 0.51
C GLU A 54 8.49 0.93 1.90
N ARG A 55 7.61 1.12 2.89
CA ARG A 55 7.92 0.71 4.26
C ARG A 55 8.03 -0.80 4.40
N VAL A 56 7.17 -1.58 3.73
CA VAL A 56 7.26 -3.05 3.72
C VAL A 56 8.61 -3.50 3.17
N PHE A 57 9.02 -3.01 2.00
CA PHE A 57 10.31 -3.39 1.41
C PHE A 57 11.50 -3.01 2.30
N THR A 58 11.52 -1.77 2.82
CA THR A 58 12.65 -1.30 3.67
C THR A 58 12.71 -1.95 5.05
N MET A 59 11.63 -2.58 5.51
CA MET A 59 11.62 -3.38 6.74
C MET A 59 12.18 -4.79 6.53
N VAL A 60 11.97 -5.38 5.35
CA VAL A 60 12.51 -6.70 5.00
C VAL A 60 13.97 -6.60 4.54
N ASP A 61 14.28 -5.65 3.66
CA ASP A 61 15.64 -5.35 3.19
C ASP A 61 15.93 -3.86 3.39
N PRO A 62 16.73 -3.47 4.41
CA PRO A 62 17.11 -2.07 4.65
C PRO A 62 17.85 -1.40 3.49
N ARG A 63 18.37 -2.16 2.52
CA ARG A 63 19.04 -1.65 1.32
C ARG A 63 18.09 -1.54 0.13
N ALA A 64 16.85 -2.00 0.25
CA ALA A 64 15.86 -1.88 -0.81
C ALA A 64 15.57 -0.41 -1.12
N CYS A 65 15.58 -0.07 -2.40
CA CYS A 65 15.25 1.25 -2.91
C CYS A 65 13.93 1.16 -3.69
N VAL A 66 12.92 1.88 -3.22
CA VAL A 66 11.65 2.04 -3.92
C VAL A 66 11.61 3.42 -4.58
N THR A 67 11.50 3.43 -5.90
CA THR A 67 11.37 4.64 -6.72
C THR A 67 9.91 4.77 -7.16
N PRO A 68 9.11 5.67 -6.56
CA PRO A 68 7.75 5.93 -7.02
C PRO A 68 7.79 6.58 -8.41
N LEU A 69 6.91 6.14 -9.31
CA LEU A 69 6.72 6.69 -10.67
C LEU A 69 5.35 7.36 -10.84
N ALA A 70 4.54 7.34 -9.79
CA ALA A 70 3.25 8.00 -9.69
C ALA A 70 3.07 8.51 -8.25
N GLU A 71 2.07 9.37 -8.05
CA GLU A 71 1.74 9.90 -6.74
C GLU A 71 0.45 9.25 -6.21
N ASP A 72 0.36 9.04 -4.90
CA ASP A 72 -0.88 8.60 -4.29
C ASP A 72 -1.98 9.67 -4.49
N GLY A 73 -3.16 9.22 -4.88
CA GLY A 73 -4.28 10.06 -5.34
C GLY A 73 -4.35 10.24 -6.86
N SER A 74 -3.32 9.84 -7.60
CA SER A 74 -3.37 9.85 -9.08
C SER A 74 -4.30 8.77 -9.64
N ARG A 75 -4.94 9.07 -10.78
CA ARG A 75 -5.66 8.06 -11.56
C ARG A 75 -4.65 7.16 -12.28
N ILE A 76 -4.90 5.85 -12.24
CA ILE A 76 -4.04 4.83 -12.83
C ILE A 76 -4.81 3.96 -13.81
N ARG A 77 -4.09 3.41 -14.80
CA ARG A 77 -4.66 2.55 -15.85
C ARG A 77 -3.86 1.26 -16.01
N PRO A 78 -4.47 0.16 -16.49
CA PRO A 78 -3.76 -1.08 -16.80
C PRO A 78 -2.54 -0.85 -17.69
N GLY A 79 -1.42 -1.51 -17.36
CA GLY A 79 -0.16 -1.39 -18.08
C GLY A 79 0.77 -0.28 -17.56
N GLN A 80 0.28 0.61 -16.69
CA GLN A 80 1.12 1.62 -16.05
C GLN A 80 2.01 1.00 -14.97
N VAL A 81 3.28 1.43 -14.90
CA VAL A 81 4.18 1.12 -13.78
C VAL A 81 4.14 2.28 -12.79
N VAL A 82 3.80 1.98 -11.53
CA VAL A 82 3.63 3.02 -10.48
C VAL A 82 4.80 3.11 -9.51
N ALA A 83 5.65 2.09 -9.45
CA ALA A 83 6.89 2.10 -8.70
C ALA A 83 7.89 1.08 -9.26
N ARG A 84 9.18 1.36 -9.07
CA ARG A 84 10.29 0.42 -9.30
C ARG A 84 10.94 0.09 -7.98
N ILE A 85 11.30 -1.17 -7.78
CA ILE A 85 12.00 -1.64 -6.59
C ILE A 85 13.33 -2.25 -6.99
N GLN A 86 14.40 -1.96 -6.25
CA GLN A 86 15.71 -2.57 -6.43
C GLN A 86 16.26 -2.98 -5.06
N GLY A 87 16.94 -4.11 -4.97
CA GLY A 87 17.48 -4.63 -3.70
C GLY A 87 17.92 -6.08 -3.82
N GLU A 88 18.15 -6.73 -2.68
CA GLU A 88 18.44 -8.16 -2.67
C GLU A 88 17.20 -8.96 -3.08
N ALA A 89 17.37 -9.86 -4.04
CA ALA A 89 16.29 -10.69 -4.60
C ALA A 89 15.48 -11.42 -3.52
N ARG A 90 16.14 -11.95 -2.48
CA ARG A 90 15.45 -12.62 -1.38
C ARG A 90 14.49 -11.68 -0.64
N GLY A 91 15.00 -10.53 -0.23
CA GLY A 91 14.20 -9.51 0.45
C GLY A 91 13.06 -8.98 -0.40
N LEU A 92 13.29 -8.78 -1.71
CA LEU A 92 12.23 -8.33 -2.62
C LEU A 92 11.09 -9.35 -2.73
N LEU A 93 11.42 -10.64 -2.87
CA LEU A 93 10.42 -11.70 -3.01
C LEU A 93 9.63 -11.92 -1.70
N SER A 94 10.32 -11.94 -0.56
CA SER A 94 9.69 -12.08 0.76
C SER A 94 8.78 -10.91 1.12
N ALA A 95 9.07 -9.70 0.65
CA ALA A 95 8.25 -8.52 0.91
C ALA A 95 7.03 -8.40 -0.03
N GLU A 96 7.05 -9.07 -1.19
CA GLU A 96 6.15 -8.80 -2.31
C GLU A 96 4.68 -8.92 -1.90
N ARG A 97 4.30 -10.05 -1.29
CA ARG A 97 2.88 -10.34 -1.01
C ARG A 97 2.28 -9.34 -0.04
N VAL A 98 2.97 -9.06 1.06
CA VAL A 98 2.54 -8.09 2.07
C VAL A 98 2.43 -6.69 1.46
N ALA A 99 3.43 -6.27 0.68
CA ALA A 99 3.45 -4.96 0.03
C ALA A 99 2.26 -4.80 -0.95
N LEU A 100 2.02 -5.80 -1.79
CA LEU A 100 0.92 -5.78 -2.76
C LEU A 100 -0.45 -5.84 -2.07
N ASN A 101 -0.61 -6.62 -0.99
CA ASN A 101 -1.85 -6.69 -0.24
C ASN A 101 -2.27 -5.32 0.31
N PHE A 102 -1.32 -4.57 0.89
CA PHE A 102 -1.58 -3.19 1.32
C PHE A 102 -1.92 -2.28 0.15
N LEU A 103 -1.08 -2.25 -0.90
CA LEU A 103 -1.29 -1.34 -2.03
C LEU A 103 -2.64 -1.59 -2.71
N GLN A 104 -3.01 -2.85 -2.93
CA GLN A 104 -4.29 -3.23 -3.53
C GLN A 104 -5.48 -2.83 -2.66
N ARG A 105 -5.42 -3.11 -1.34
CA ARG A 105 -6.50 -2.75 -0.41
C ARG A 105 -6.73 -1.24 -0.39
N LEU A 106 -5.65 -0.46 -0.26
CA LEU A 106 -5.72 0.99 -0.14
C LEU A 106 -6.13 1.64 -1.46
N SER A 107 -5.57 1.20 -2.59
CA SER A 107 -6.00 1.67 -3.91
C SER A 107 -7.46 1.32 -4.19
N GLY A 108 -7.94 0.16 -3.74
CA GLY A 108 -9.36 -0.21 -3.84
C GLY A 108 -10.28 0.74 -3.08
N ILE A 109 -9.90 1.15 -1.86
CA ILE A 109 -10.65 2.14 -1.08
C ILE A 109 -10.61 3.51 -1.76
N ALA A 110 -9.44 3.99 -2.17
CA ALA A 110 -9.29 5.28 -2.86
C ALA A 110 -10.10 5.34 -4.16
N THR A 111 -10.08 4.25 -4.93
CA THR A 111 -10.87 4.10 -6.16
C THR A 111 -12.36 4.17 -5.88
N ALA A 112 -12.84 3.45 -4.85
CA ALA A 112 -14.24 3.50 -4.46
C ALA A 112 -14.64 4.91 -4.00
N THR A 113 -13.83 5.57 -3.16
CA THR A 113 -14.08 6.94 -2.70
C THR A 113 -14.15 7.92 -3.87
N ALA A 114 -13.21 7.86 -4.82
CA ALA A 114 -13.20 8.74 -5.99
C ALA A 114 -14.47 8.59 -6.82
N ARG A 115 -15.01 7.37 -6.98
CA ARG A 115 -16.30 7.15 -7.65
C ARG A 115 -17.47 7.88 -6.95
N TYR A 116 -17.50 7.88 -5.63
CA TYR A 116 -18.53 8.61 -4.88
C TYR A 116 -18.33 10.13 -4.95
N VAL A 117 -17.08 10.60 -4.90
CA VAL A 117 -16.74 12.03 -5.06
C VAL A 117 -17.16 12.52 -6.44
N ASP A 118 -16.82 11.78 -7.49
CA ASP A 118 -17.24 12.08 -8.87
C ASP A 118 -18.78 12.13 -8.99
N ALA A 119 -19.49 11.21 -8.33
CA ALA A 119 -20.95 11.13 -8.39
C ALA A 119 -21.69 12.30 -7.73
N VAL A 120 -21.05 13.02 -6.79
CA VAL A 120 -21.62 14.20 -6.12
C VAL A 120 -21.00 15.51 -6.60
N SER A 121 -20.20 15.47 -7.66
CA SER A 121 -19.53 16.64 -8.21
C SER A 121 -20.54 17.73 -8.61
N GLY A 122 -20.26 18.98 -8.18
CA GLY A 122 -21.15 20.13 -8.39
C GLY A 122 -22.23 20.33 -7.33
N LEU A 123 -22.40 19.39 -6.39
CA LEU A 123 -23.29 19.55 -5.24
C LEU A 123 -22.53 20.13 -4.03
N PRO A 124 -23.21 20.80 -3.08
CA PRO A 124 -22.61 21.20 -1.81
C PRO A 124 -22.49 20.00 -0.84
N ALA A 125 -22.04 18.86 -1.34
CA ALA A 125 -21.93 17.60 -0.61
C ALA A 125 -20.48 17.12 -0.59
N VAL A 126 -20.08 16.49 0.53
CA VAL A 126 -18.74 15.94 0.73
C VAL A 126 -18.86 14.48 1.13
N ILE A 127 -18.05 13.63 0.53
CA ILE A 127 -17.94 12.22 0.90
C ILE A 127 -17.07 12.09 2.15
N VAL A 128 -17.62 11.47 3.19
CA VAL A 128 -16.93 11.23 4.45
C VAL A 128 -16.88 9.74 4.80
N ASP A 129 -15.81 9.33 5.45
CA ASP A 129 -15.67 7.98 6.00
C ASP A 129 -16.45 7.77 7.31
N THR A 130 -16.26 6.59 7.93
CA THR A 130 -16.83 6.29 9.25
C THR A 130 -15.81 5.55 10.13
N ARG A 131 -16.28 5.00 11.27
CA ARG A 131 -15.55 4.07 12.13
C ARG A 131 -15.76 2.59 11.77
N LYS A 132 -16.56 2.30 10.73
CA LYS A 132 -16.80 0.95 10.19
C LYS A 132 -15.61 0.53 9.32
N THR A 133 -14.46 0.43 9.96
CA THR A 133 -13.15 0.15 9.35
C THR A 133 -12.70 -1.24 9.76
N THR A 134 -11.81 -1.84 8.97
CA THR A 134 -11.15 -3.09 9.35
C THR A 134 -10.37 -2.88 10.66
N PRO A 135 -10.53 -3.76 11.67
CA PRO A 135 -9.75 -3.68 12.89
C PRO A 135 -8.24 -3.63 12.61
N GLY A 136 -7.49 -2.81 13.35
CA GLY A 136 -6.05 -2.60 13.14
C GLY A 136 -5.68 -1.69 11.97
N LEU A 137 -6.53 -1.54 10.94
CA LEU A 137 -6.16 -0.83 9.70
C LEU A 137 -6.81 0.55 9.55
N ARG A 138 -7.53 1.04 10.56
CA ARG A 138 -8.32 2.29 10.47
C ARG A 138 -7.51 3.48 9.93
N SER A 139 -6.28 3.68 10.40
CA SER A 139 -5.44 4.80 9.97
C SER A 139 -5.08 4.73 8.49
N LEU A 140 -4.80 3.53 7.98
CA LEU A 140 -4.53 3.28 6.56
C LEU A 140 -5.79 3.46 5.71
N GLU A 141 -6.94 2.92 6.13
CA GLU A 141 -8.19 3.05 5.37
C GLU A 141 -8.66 4.52 5.30
N LYS A 142 -8.54 5.27 6.41
CA LYS A 142 -8.77 6.72 6.44
C LYS A 142 -7.78 7.50 5.56
N TYR A 143 -6.54 7.03 5.47
CA TYR A 143 -5.57 7.59 4.53
C TYR A 143 -6.01 7.38 3.08
N ALA A 144 -6.43 6.17 2.71
CA ALA A 144 -6.91 5.86 1.37
C ALA A 144 -8.15 6.66 0.97
N VAL A 145 -9.08 6.91 1.91
CA VAL A 145 -10.23 7.81 1.66
C VAL A 145 -9.76 9.20 1.23
N ARG A 146 -8.75 9.78 1.89
CA ARG A 146 -8.19 11.08 1.47
C ARG A 146 -7.58 11.02 0.08
N MET A 147 -6.88 9.94 -0.26
CA MET A 147 -6.28 9.78 -1.60
C MET A 147 -7.36 9.69 -2.68
N GLY A 148 -8.53 9.13 -2.36
CA GLY A 148 -9.70 9.14 -3.25
C GLY A 148 -10.48 10.47 -3.28
N GLY A 149 -10.01 11.54 -2.63
CA GLY A 149 -10.69 12.84 -2.58
C GLY A 149 -11.78 12.98 -1.53
N GLY A 150 -11.97 11.98 -0.66
CA GLY A 150 -12.90 12.05 0.46
C GLY A 150 -12.30 12.76 1.69
N GLN A 151 -13.15 13.04 2.68
CA GLN A 151 -12.73 13.63 3.95
C GLN A 151 -12.91 12.65 5.12
N ASN A 152 -12.14 12.84 6.19
CA ASN A 152 -12.27 11.99 7.37
C ASN A 152 -13.31 12.55 8.32
N HIS A 153 -14.25 11.72 8.73
CA HIS A 153 -15.01 11.96 9.94
C HIS A 153 -14.13 11.66 11.17
N ARG A 154 -14.66 11.90 12.38
CA ARG A 154 -14.06 11.57 13.68
C ARG A 154 -13.36 10.19 13.68
N ARG A 155 -12.17 10.14 14.27
CA ARG A 155 -11.31 8.94 14.28
C ARG A 155 -11.73 7.92 15.34
N ASN A 156 -12.19 8.40 16.49
CA ASN A 156 -12.49 7.64 17.70
C ASN A 156 -13.76 8.19 18.38
N LEU A 157 -14.05 7.73 19.61
CA LEU A 157 -15.14 8.22 20.45
C LEU A 157 -14.73 9.44 21.30
N SER A 158 -13.44 9.76 21.32
CA SER A 158 -12.82 10.81 22.13
C SER A 158 -12.59 12.09 21.34
#